data_AF-A0A1S2QXK2-F1
#
_entry.id   AF-A0A1S2QXK2-F1
#
_cell.length_a   1.000
_cell.length_b   1.000
_cell.length_c   1.000
_cell.angle_alpha   90.00
_cell.angle_beta   90.00
_cell.angle_gamma   90.00
#
_symmetry.space_group_name_H-M   'P 1'
#
loop_
_entity.id
_entity.type
_entity.pdbx_description
1 polymer ?
#
loop_
_entity_poly.entity_id
_entity_poly.type
_entity_poly.pdbx_seq_one_letter_code
_entity_poly.pdbx_strand_id
1 'polypeptide(L)'
;MKNFIFYIGIMLVLGFALGFFSVNWILSLICIAAVASAYLFILFSPILFTNDISKTEKFLIKNRKKPFYDLNFSIANNLENDVEDAIQKVLSKYKAPFRHALFLTIYSLYKHDTEKAKTHLEGIQPLKYREYYRALVCVEEGNLQDAVTISNKINSPKWMKLIIMAEVYLKEGNNEKAKICAIQAVKETKGLQKYAIYKNFEKILGDQTM
;
A
#
# COMPACT_ATOMS: atom_id res chain seq x y z
N MET A 1 13.40 9.45 15.49
CA MET A 1 14.33 10.50 15.96
C MET A 1 15.68 9.91 16.37
N LYS A 2 15.77 8.94 17.29
CA LYS A 2 17.06 8.30 17.67
C LYS A 2 17.88 7.78 16.47
N ASN A 3 17.28 7.01 15.56
CA ASN A 3 17.98 6.52 14.37
C ASN A 3 18.41 7.66 13.43
N PHE A 4 17.58 8.69 13.27
CA PHE A 4 17.92 9.85 12.42
C PHE A 4 19.13 10.62 12.96
N ILE A 5 19.18 10.85 14.27
CA ILE A 5 20.31 11.51 14.94
C ILE A 5 21.58 10.66 14.79
N PHE A 6 21.46 9.34 14.93
CA PHE A 6 22.58 8.42 14.72
C PHE A 6 23.16 8.48 13.29
N TYR A 7 22.30 8.48 12.26
CA TYR A 7 22.75 8.58 10.86
C TYR A 7 23.34 9.96 10.52
N ILE A 8 22.83 11.05 11.12
CA ILE A 8 23.45 12.38 10.99
C ILE A 8 24.85 12.36 11.61
N GLY A 9 25.01 11.76 12.79
CA GLY A 9 26.32 11.59 13.42
C GLY A 9 27.30 10.83 12.52
N ILE A 10 26.86 9.72 11.91
CA ILE A 10 27.68 8.98 10.93
C ILE A 10 28.05 9.86 9.74
N MET A 11 27.10 10.60 9.15
CA MET A 11 27.38 11.46 8.00
C MET A 11 28.38 12.58 8.33
N LEU A 12 28.29 13.18 9.53
CA LEU A 12 29.23 14.20 9.97
C LEU A 12 30.64 13.61 10.15
N VAL A 13 30.78 12.50 10.87
CA VAL A 13 32.07 11.83 11.09
C VAL A 13 32.68 11.38 9.76
N LEU A 14 31.87 10.83 8.86
CA LEU A 14 32.30 10.41 7.52
C LEU A 14 32.75 11.62 6.68
N GLY A 15 32.01 12.72 6.71
CA GLY A 15 32.36 13.96 6.02
C GLY A 15 33.69 14.55 6.50
N PHE A 16 33.91 14.58 7.82
CA PHE A 16 35.18 15.01 8.40
C PHE A 16 36.33 14.08 8.01
N ALA A 17 36.14 12.77 8.07
CA ALA A 17 37.17 11.80 7.69
C ALA A 17 37.54 11.92 6.19
N LEU A 18 36.54 12.01 5.31
CA LEU A 18 36.77 12.17 3.87
C LEU A 18 37.52 13.46 3.53
N GLY A 19 37.19 14.57 4.22
CA GLY A 19 37.91 15.84 4.10
C GLY A 19 39.33 15.76 4.62
N PHE A 20 39.56 15.08 5.75
CA PHE A 20 40.89 14.91 6.34
C PHE A 20 41.83 14.10 5.42
N PHE A 21 41.34 13.03 4.81
CA PHE A 21 42.12 12.20 3.87
C PHE A 21 42.21 12.79 2.45
N SER A 22 41.73 14.01 2.23
CA SER A 22 41.74 14.68 0.91
C SER A 22 41.13 13.81 -0.19
N VAL A 23 40.09 13.04 0.14
CA VAL A 23 39.45 12.12 -0.80
C VAL A 23 38.79 12.92 -1.92
N ASN A 24 38.90 12.43 -3.16
CA ASN A 24 38.27 13.05 -4.32
C ASN A 24 36.79 13.36 -4.04
N TRP A 25 36.34 14.56 -4.39
CA TRP A 25 34.99 15.04 -4.14
C TRP A 25 33.91 14.13 -4.75
N ILE A 26 34.19 13.46 -5.88
CA ILE A 26 33.26 12.50 -6.51
C ILE A 26 33.08 11.26 -5.62
N LEU A 27 34.17 10.69 -5.12
CA LEU A 27 34.16 9.54 -4.21
C LEU A 27 33.43 9.89 -2.90
N SER A 28 33.67 11.10 -2.38
CA SER A 28 32.97 11.61 -1.20
C SER A 28 31.46 11.71 -1.42
N LEU A 29 31.02 12.19 -2.58
CA LEU A 29 29.61 12.29 -2.94
C LEU A 29 28.95 10.89 -3.05
N ILE A 30 29.66 9.92 -3.64
CA ILE A 30 29.19 8.53 -3.71
C ILE A 30 29.02 7.93 -2.31
N CYS A 31 29.97 8.13 -1.41
CA CYS A 31 29.89 7.64 -0.03
C CYS A 31 28.70 8.26 0.73
N ILE A 32 28.50 9.57 0.62
CA ILE A 32 27.37 10.26 1.24
C ILE A 32 26.05 9.75 0.65
N ALA A 33 25.96 9.62 -0.67
CA ALA A 33 24.79 9.08 -1.36
C ALA A 33 24.49 7.63 -0.94
N ALA A 34 25.52 6.80 -0.74
CA ALA A 34 25.36 5.42 -0.26
C ALA A 34 24.79 5.37 1.16
N VAL A 35 25.30 6.18 2.09
CA VAL A 35 24.78 6.25 3.46
C VAL A 35 23.36 6.81 3.49
N ALA A 36 23.07 7.84 2.70
CA ALA A 36 21.73 8.40 2.54
C ALA A 36 20.74 7.34 2.01
N SER A 37 21.16 6.60 0.97
CA SER A 37 20.36 5.53 0.37
C SER A 37 20.11 4.39 1.35
N ALA A 38 21.11 3.99 2.13
CA ALA A 38 20.97 2.97 3.17
C ALA A 38 19.98 3.41 4.27
N TYR A 39 20.03 4.67 4.69
CA TYR A 39 19.08 5.23 5.65
C TYR A 39 17.64 5.23 5.10
N LEU A 40 17.46 5.69 3.86
CA LEU A 40 16.15 5.67 3.20
C LEU A 40 15.64 4.23 3.04
N PHE A 41 16.51 3.28 2.68
CA PHE A 41 16.15 1.87 2.58
C PHE A 41 15.63 1.34 3.91
N ILE A 42 16.30 1.62 5.03
CA ILE A 42 15.83 1.17 6.36
C ILE A 42 14.51 1.83 6.74
N LEU A 43 14.32 3.11 6.43
CA LEU A 43 13.11 3.85 6.75
C LEU A 43 11.88 3.31 5.99
N PHE A 44 12.05 2.97 4.72
CA PHE A 44 10.96 2.54 3.83
C PHE A 44 10.83 1.02 3.66
N SER A 45 11.83 0.24 4.09
CA SER A 45 11.85 -1.23 3.96
C SER A 45 10.60 -1.91 4.54
N PRO A 46 10.11 -1.57 5.75
CA PRO A 46 8.87 -2.15 6.28
C PRO A 46 7.61 -1.86 5.44
N ILE A 47 7.63 -0.84 4.58
CA ILE A 47 6.48 -0.43 3.77
C ILE A 47 6.59 -0.95 2.34
N LEU A 48 7.80 -1.04 1.80
CA LEU A 48 8.02 -1.32 0.37
C LEU A 48 8.66 -2.69 0.10
N PHE A 49 9.47 -3.22 1.02
CA PHE A 49 10.37 -4.33 0.70
C PHE A 49 10.27 -5.54 1.64
N THR A 50 9.61 -5.41 2.80
CA THR A 50 9.43 -6.53 3.71
C THR A 50 8.46 -7.57 3.14
N ASN A 51 8.79 -8.85 3.28
CA ASN A 51 7.87 -9.95 2.97
C ASN A 51 7.05 -10.38 4.20
N ASP A 52 7.39 -9.86 5.38
CA ASP A 52 6.85 -10.27 6.66
C ASP A 52 5.67 -9.37 7.04
N ILE A 53 4.48 -9.97 7.08
CA ILE A 53 3.19 -9.31 7.36
C ILE A 53 3.19 -8.78 8.80
N SER A 54 3.68 -9.57 9.76
CA SER A 54 3.76 -9.21 11.18
C SER A 54 4.67 -7.99 11.41
N LYS A 55 5.80 -7.88 10.69
CA LYS A 55 6.66 -6.69 10.75
C LYS A 55 5.97 -5.46 10.17
N THR A 56 5.22 -5.61 9.09
CA THR A 56 4.45 -4.51 8.48
C THR A 56 3.38 -4.03 9.46
N GLU A 57 2.67 -4.95 10.10
CA GLU A 57 1.66 -4.63 11.11
C GLU A 57 2.23 -3.89 12.32
N LYS A 58 3.30 -4.43 12.93
CA LYS A 58 4.00 -3.76 14.04
C LYS A 58 4.48 -2.36 13.65
N PHE A 59 4.93 -2.19 12.40
CA PHE A 59 5.30 -0.88 11.88
C PHE A 59 4.09 0.05 11.78
N LEU A 60 2.95 -0.41 11.26
CA LEU A 60 1.73 0.38 11.16
C LEU A 60 1.23 0.82 12.54
N ILE A 61 1.14 -0.11 13.50
CA ILE A 61 0.75 0.15 14.90
C ILE A 61 1.65 1.24 15.50
N LYS A 62 2.98 1.10 15.35
CA LYS A 62 3.95 2.07 15.87
C LYS A 62 3.84 3.45 15.21
N ASN A 63 3.35 3.52 13.98
CA ASN A 63 3.27 4.74 13.20
C ASN A 63 1.84 5.26 12.97
N ARG A 64 0.83 4.77 13.72
CA ARG A 64 -0.57 5.24 13.63
C ARG A 64 -0.75 6.76 13.80
N LYS A 65 0.21 7.45 14.45
CA LYS A 65 0.22 8.93 14.51
C LYS A 65 0.27 9.60 13.13
N LYS A 66 0.69 8.90 12.07
CA LYS A 66 0.68 9.40 10.70
C LYS A 66 -0.64 8.99 10.02
N PRO A 67 -1.46 9.94 9.54
CA PRO A 67 -2.80 9.64 9.04
C PRO A 67 -2.87 8.54 7.97
N PHE A 68 -1.94 8.53 7.01
CA PHE A 68 -1.91 7.51 5.96
C PHE A 68 -1.76 6.08 6.50
N TYR A 69 -0.92 5.88 7.52
CA TYR A 69 -0.75 4.54 8.11
C TYR A 69 -1.92 4.16 9.00
N ASP A 70 -2.50 5.15 9.70
CA ASP A 70 -3.71 4.96 10.50
C ASP A 70 -4.88 4.46 9.64
N LEU A 71 -5.11 5.10 8.49
CA LEU A 71 -6.18 4.72 7.57
C LEU A 71 -5.99 3.31 7.02
N ASN A 72 -4.78 2.99 6.52
CA ASN A 72 -4.51 1.66 5.98
C ASN A 72 -4.64 0.55 7.05
N PHE A 73 -4.17 0.81 8.28
CA PHE A 73 -4.30 -0.14 9.38
C PHE A 73 -5.78 -0.34 9.78
N SER A 74 -6.53 0.75 9.91
CA SER A 74 -7.92 0.71 10.37
C SER A 74 -8.82 0.01 9.34
N ILE A 75 -8.63 0.28 8.05
CA ILE A 75 -9.36 -0.42 6.97
C ILE A 75 -9.01 -1.90 6.96
N ALA A 76 -7.72 -2.25 6.97
CA ALA A 76 -7.29 -3.64 6.89
C ALA A 76 -7.79 -4.49 8.08
N ASN A 77 -8.05 -3.88 9.24
CA ASN A 77 -8.54 -4.57 10.43
C ASN A 77 -10.05 -4.36 10.69
N ASN A 78 -10.77 -3.72 9.77
CA ASN A 78 -12.19 -3.42 9.91
C ASN A 78 -12.54 -2.66 11.20
N LEU A 79 -11.70 -1.71 11.61
CA LEU A 79 -11.90 -0.89 12.81
C LEU A 79 -12.77 0.33 12.48
N GLU A 80 -14.08 0.14 12.40
CA GLU A 80 -15.01 1.13 11.85
C GLU A 80 -14.87 2.54 12.45
N ASN A 81 -14.86 2.66 13.78
CA ASN A 81 -14.69 3.95 14.47
C ASN A 81 -13.35 4.61 14.12
N ASP A 82 -12.28 3.82 14.03
CA ASP A 82 -10.94 4.32 13.71
C ASP A 82 -10.84 4.75 12.23
N VAL A 83 -11.60 4.10 11.33
CA VAL A 83 -11.62 4.46 9.90
C VAL A 83 -12.21 5.86 9.70
N GLU A 84 -13.31 6.20 10.38
CA GLU A 84 -13.94 7.53 10.29
C GLU A 84 -12.98 8.66 10.72
N ASP A 85 -12.30 8.46 11.85
CA ASP A 85 -11.30 9.40 12.33
C ASP A 85 -10.09 9.49 11.38
N ALA A 86 -9.62 8.34 10.90
CA ALA A 86 -8.45 8.27 10.05
C ALA A 86 -8.68 8.91 8.68
N ILE A 87 -9.86 8.75 8.08
CA ILE A 87 -10.17 9.36 6.77
C ILE A 87 -10.18 10.89 6.89
N GLN A 88 -10.77 11.46 7.95
CA GLN A 88 -10.75 12.90 8.19
C GLN A 88 -9.32 13.44 8.38
N LYS A 89 -8.48 12.73 9.15
CA LYS A 89 -7.06 13.08 9.34
C LYS A 89 -6.26 12.99 8.04
N VAL A 90 -6.56 12.03 7.16
CA VAL A 90 -5.87 11.87 5.87
C VAL A 90 -6.27 13.00 4.92
N LEU A 91 -7.56 13.32 4.80
CA LEU A 91 -8.04 14.38 3.92
C LEU A 91 -7.60 15.78 4.37
N SER A 92 -7.53 16.04 5.68
CA SER A 92 -7.00 17.32 6.17
C SER A 92 -5.50 17.49 5.88
N LYS A 93 -4.73 16.39 5.93
CA LYS A 93 -3.27 16.41 5.67
C LYS A 93 -2.92 16.46 4.18
N TYR A 94 -3.64 15.72 3.33
CA TYR A 94 -3.26 15.50 1.92
C TYR A 94 -4.17 16.23 0.94
N LYS A 95 -4.12 17.57 0.92
CA LYS A 95 -5.01 18.46 0.16
C LYS A 95 -5.06 18.29 -1.38
N ALA A 96 -4.23 17.42 -1.96
CA ALA A 96 -4.19 17.24 -3.40
C ALA A 96 -5.46 16.51 -3.90
N PRO A 97 -6.21 17.06 -4.86
CA PRO A 97 -7.51 16.50 -5.29
C PRO A 97 -7.43 15.04 -5.73
N PHE A 98 -6.38 14.66 -6.47
CA PHE A 98 -6.21 13.27 -6.93
C PHE A 98 -5.97 12.28 -5.78
N ARG A 99 -5.40 12.73 -4.66
CA ARG A 99 -5.22 11.90 -3.46
C ARG A 99 -6.53 11.78 -2.71
N HIS A 100 -7.30 12.87 -2.61
CA HIS A 100 -8.64 12.84 -2.04
C HIS A 100 -9.52 11.85 -2.80
N ALA A 101 -9.54 11.93 -4.13
CA ALA A 101 -10.28 11.00 -4.98
C ALA A 101 -9.93 9.55 -4.65
N LEU A 102 -8.64 9.22 -4.59
CA LEU A 102 -8.19 7.87 -4.23
C LEU A 102 -8.65 7.44 -2.82
N PHE A 103 -8.43 8.29 -1.80
CA PHE A 103 -8.81 7.94 -0.43
C PHE A 103 -10.32 7.81 -0.25
N LEU A 104 -11.09 8.70 -0.88
CA LEU A 104 -12.55 8.66 -0.84
C LEU A 104 -13.11 7.46 -1.60
N THR A 105 -12.53 7.07 -2.74
CA THR A 105 -12.92 5.83 -3.43
C THR A 105 -12.67 4.61 -2.56
N ILE A 106 -11.48 4.51 -1.93
CA ILE A 106 -11.16 3.39 -1.02
C ILE A 106 -12.15 3.35 0.16
N TYR A 107 -12.40 4.50 0.79
CA TYR A 107 -13.34 4.59 1.91
C TYR A 107 -14.78 4.25 1.49
N SER A 108 -15.22 4.69 0.32
CA SER A 108 -16.57 4.38 -0.20
C SER A 108 -16.73 2.89 -0.47
N LEU A 109 -15.72 2.25 -1.07
CA LEU A 109 -15.70 0.79 -1.25
C LEU A 109 -15.69 0.04 0.09
N TYR A 110 -14.94 0.52 1.08
CA TYR A 110 -14.96 -0.04 2.44
C TYR A 110 -16.36 0.05 3.08
N LYS A 111 -17.13 1.10 2.79
CA LYS A 111 -18.52 1.27 3.25
C LYS A 111 -19.57 0.63 2.33
N HIS A 112 -19.15 -0.10 1.31
CA HIS A 112 -20.02 -0.67 0.26
C HIS A 112 -20.92 0.36 -0.44
N ASP A 113 -20.49 1.63 -0.49
CA ASP A 113 -21.20 2.73 -1.16
C ASP A 113 -20.63 2.92 -2.58
N THR A 114 -21.12 2.10 -3.51
CA THR A 114 -20.64 2.09 -4.90
C THR A 114 -20.99 3.37 -5.65
N GLU A 115 -22.11 4.01 -5.32
CA GLU A 115 -22.51 5.31 -5.88
C GLU A 115 -21.47 6.38 -5.55
N LYS A 116 -21.11 6.56 -4.27
CA LYS A 116 -20.04 7.50 -3.90
C LYS A 116 -18.70 7.09 -4.51
N ALA A 117 -18.36 5.80 -4.51
CA ALA A 117 -17.11 5.33 -5.09
C ALA A 117 -16.97 5.78 -6.55
N LYS A 118 -18.03 5.64 -7.37
CA LYS A 118 -18.07 6.08 -8.78
C LYS A 118 -17.83 7.57 -8.94
N THR A 119 -18.43 8.41 -8.09
CA THR A 119 -18.24 9.87 -8.17
C THR A 119 -16.78 10.30 -8.01
N HIS A 120 -15.97 9.50 -7.29
CA HIS A 120 -14.58 9.81 -7.01
C HIS A 120 -13.60 9.22 -8.05
N LEU A 121 -14.01 8.21 -8.84
CA LEU A 121 -13.12 7.50 -9.78
C LEU A 121 -12.44 8.44 -10.77
N GLU A 122 -13.17 9.40 -11.34
CA GLU A 122 -12.64 10.29 -12.37
C GLU A 122 -11.53 11.23 -11.83
N GLY A 123 -11.51 11.47 -10.52
CA GLY A 123 -10.44 12.22 -9.86
C GLY A 123 -9.14 11.42 -9.69
N ILE A 124 -9.15 10.09 -9.85
CA ILE A 124 -7.96 9.26 -9.74
C ILE A 124 -7.11 9.44 -11.01
N GLN A 125 -5.99 10.16 -10.89
CA GLN A 125 -5.15 10.49 -12.05
C GLN A 125 -4.50 9.28 -12.72
N PRO A 126 -3.82 8.36 -12.01
CA PRO A 126 -3.18 7.25 -12.70
C PRO A 126 -4.25 6.30 -13.22
N LEU A 127 -4.39 6.21 -14.55
CA LEU A 127 -5.40 5.42 -15.23
C LEU A 127 -5.46 3.98 -14.70
N LYS A 128 -4.31 3.35 -14.46
CA LYS A 128 -4.23 2.01 -13.88
C LYS A 128 -4.98 1.85 -12.55
N TYR A 129 -4.89 2.84 -11.66
CA TYR A 129 -5.58 2.79 -10.37
C TYR A 129 -7.07 3.08 -10.55
N ARG A 130 -7.42 4.00 -11.47
CA ARG A 130 -8.81 4.26 -11.82
C ARG A 130 -9.50 3.00 -12.34
N GLU A 131 -8.89 2.30 -13.29
CA GLU A 131 -9.43 1.05 -13.83
C GLU A 131 -9.48 -0.06 -12.78
N TYR A 132 -8.46 -0.17 -11.93
CA TYR A 132 -8.46 -1.13 -10.82
C TYR A 132 -9.65 -0.92 -9.87
N TYR A 133 -9.87 0.31 -9.39
CA TYR A 133 -11.01 0.58 -8.51
C TYR A 133 -12.35 0.54 -9.24
N ARG A 134 -12.40 0.88 -10.54
CA ARG A 134 -13.60 0.70 -11.36
C ARG A 134 -13.98 -0.78 -11.44
N ALA A 135 -13.02 -1.67 -11.64
CA ALA A 135 -13.29 -3.11 -11.64
C ALA A 135 -13.82 -3.58 -10.28
N LEU A 136 -13.26 -3.10 -9.16
CA LEU A 136 -13.77 -3.44 -7.83
C LEU A 136 -15.19 -2.92 -7.58
N VAL A 137 -15.53 -1.72 -8.08
CA VAL A 137 -16.92 -1.22 -8.07
C VAL A 137 -17.83 -2.18 -8.85
N CYS A 138 -17.44 -2.62 -10.05
CA CYS A 138 -18.20 -3.59 -10.82
C CYS A 138 -18.40 -4.91 -10.06
N VAL A 139 -17.39 -5.39 -9.32
CA VAL A 139 -17.53 -6.59 -8.49
C VAL A 139 -18.55 -6.37 -7.36
N GLU A 140 -18.50 -5.23 -6.68
CA GLU A 140 -19.43 -4.90 -5.61
C GLU A 140 -20.88 -4.76 -6.10
N GLU A 141 -21.07 -4.23 -7.30
CA GLU A 141 -22.38 -4.13 -7.96
C GLU A 141 -22.89 -5.46 -8.55
N GLY A 142 -22.09 -6.53 -8.52
CA GLY A 142 -22.42 -7.82 -9.13
C GLY A 142 -22.23 -7.86 -10.66
N ASN A 143 -21.66 -6.81 -11.25
CA ASN A 143 -21.32 -6.70 -12.67
C ASN A 143 -20.00 -7.46 -12.98
N LEU A 144 -19.98 -8.77 -12.72
CA LEU A 144 -18.76 -9.58 -12.74
C LEU A 144 -18.09 -9.65 -14.11
N GLN A 145 -18.88 -9.68 -15.20
CA GLN A 145 -18.33 -9.72 -16.56
C GLN A 145 -17.57 -8.44 -16.94
N ASP A 146 -18.07 -7.30 -16.48
CA ASP A 146 -17.39 -6.01 -16.68
C ASP A 146 -16.10 -5.95 -15.86
N ALA A 147 -16.14 -6.43 -14.60
CA ALA A 147 -14.94 -6.54 -13.78
C ALA A 147 -13.86 -7.41 -14.45
N VAL A 148 -14.24 -8.56 -15.02
CA VAL A 148 -13.31 -9.45 -15.75
C VAL A 148 -12.76 -8.76 -17.00
N THR A 149 -13.61 -8.11 -17.79
CA THR A 149 -13.20 -7.34 -18.97
C THR A 149 -12.19 -6.25 -18.63
N ILE A 150 -12.44 -5.48 -17.57
CA ILE A 150 -11.51 -4.45 -17.10
C ILE A 150 -10.21 -5.09 -16.61
N SER A 151 -10.29 -6.18 -15.82
CA SER A 151 -9.11 -6.86 -15.28
C SER A 151 -8.16 -7.36 -16.37
N ASN A 152 -8.70 -7.80 -17.52
CA ASN A 152 -7.91 -8.28 -18.66
C ASN A 152 -7.12 -7.17 -19.36
N LYS A 153 -7.50 -5.91 -19.17
CA LYS A 153 -6.75 -4.75 -19.67
C LYS A 153 -5.62 -4.33 -18.72
N ILE A 154 -5.63 -4.81 -17.47
CA ILE A 154 -4.60 -4.50 -16.46
C ILE A 154 -3.45 -5.51 -16.58
N ASN A 155 -2.43 -5.15 -17.36
CA ASN A 155 -1.25 -6.01 -17.58
C ASN A 155 -0.20 -5.89 -16.46
N SER A 156 -0.15 -4.75 -15.75
CA SER A 156 0.82 -4.52 -14.68
C SER A 156 0.33 -3.46 -13.68
N PRO A 157 0.58 -3.65 -12.38
CA PRO A 157 1.18 -4.84 -11.76
C PRO A 157 0.19 -6.01 -11.68
N LYS A 158 0.69 -7.25 -11.81
CA LYS A 158 -0.13 -8.47 -11.90
C LYS A 158 -1.05 -8.68 -10.70
N TRP A 159 -0.65 -8.24 -9.51
CA TRP A 159 -1.45 -8.37 -8.29
C TRP A 159 -2.83 -7.70 -8.42
N MET A 160 -2.97 -6.61 -9.17
CA MET A 160 -4.26 -5.92 -9.33
C MET A 160 -5.29 -6.82 -9.99
N LYS A 161 -4.89 -7.44 -11.10
CA LYS A 161 -5.72 -8.42 -11.81
C LYS A 161 -6.06 -9.60 -10.91
N LEU A 162 -5.08 -10.11 -10.16
CA LEU A 162 -5.28 -11.25 -9.26
C LEU A 162 -6.27 -10.93 -8.13
N ILE A 163 -6.24 -9.71 -7.57
CA ILE A 163 -7.25 -9.29 -6.58
C ILE A 163 -8.63 -9.23 -7.21
N ILE A 164 -8.78 -8.58 -8.38
CA ILE A 164 -10.08 -8.48 -9.04
C ILE A 164 -10.65 -9.87 -9.30
N MET A 165 -9.83 -10.79 -9.82
CA MET A 165 -10.26 -12.17 -10.06
C MET A 165 -10.60 -12.90 -8.75
N ALA A 166 -9.85 -12.67 -7.67
CA ALA A 166 -10.17 -13.26 -6.36
C ALA A 166 -11.55 -12.80 -5.87
N GLU A 167 -11.84 -11.50 -5.95
CA GLU A 167 -13.14 -10.94 -5.56
C GLU A 167 -14.28 -11.45 -6.45
N VAL A 168 -14.06 -11.54 -7.77
CA VAL A 168 -15.04 -12.15 -8.71
C VAL A 168 -15.35 -13.58 -8.28
N TYR A 169 -14.33 -14.41 -8.04
CA TYR A 169 -14.54 -15.80 -7.63
C TYR A 169 -15.23 -15.92 -6.27
N LEU A 170 -15.00 -14.99 -5.34
CA LEU A 170 -15.74 -14.93 -4.08
C LEU A 170 -17.24 -14.65 -4.32
N LYS A 171 -17.58 -13.68 -5.17
CA LYS A 171 -18.98 -13.40 -5.52
C LYS A 171 -19.65 -14.56 -6.25
N GLU A 172 -18.90 -15.34 -7.03
CA GLU A 172 -19.37 -16.58 -7.67
C GLU A 172 -19.47 -17.79 -6.72
N GLY A 173 -19.04 -17.65 -5.45
CA GLY A 173 -19.00 -18.74 -4.47
C GLY A 173 -17.84 -19.75 -4.68
N ASN A 174 -16.89 -19.44 -5.57
CA ASN A 174 -15.75 -20.30 -5.87
C ASN A 174 -14.53 -19.97 -4.97
N ASN A 175 -14.63 -20.37 -3.71
CA ASN A 175 -13.61 -20.07 -2.69
C ASN A 175 -12.22 -20.64 -3.04
N GLU A 176 -12.12 -21.78 -3.73
CA GLU A 176 -10.83 -22.38 -4.09
C GLU A 176 -10.08 -21.53 -5.13
N LYS A 177 -10.76 -21.12 -6.21
CA LYS A 177 -10.15 -20.23 -7.21
C LYS A 177 -9.82 -18.86 -6.62
N ALA A 178 -10.71 -18.33 -5.77
CA ALA A 178 -10.45 -17.09 -5.04
C ALA A 178 -9.17 -17.19 -4.20
N LYS A 179 -9.01 -18.28 -3.45
CA LYS A 179 -7.83 -18.53 -2.61
C LYS A 179 -6.55 -18.60 -3.45
N ILE A 180 -6.58 -19.30 -4.59
CA ILE A 180 -5.41 -19.39 -5.49
C ILE A 180 -4.99 -18.00 -5.98
N CYS A 181 -5.96 -17.19 -6.44
CA CYS A 181 -5.69 -15.83 -6.90
C CYS A 181 -5.16 -14.94 -5.76
N ALA A 182 -5.74 -15.03 -4.56
CA ALA A 182 -5.30 -14.28 -3.38
C ALA A 182 -3.87 -14.65 -2.96
N ILE A 183 -3.53 -15.94 -2.90
CA ILE A 183 -2.16 -16.40 -2.59
C ILE A 183 -1.17 -15.83 -3.60
N GLN A 184 -1.51 -15.86 -4.88
CA GLN A 184 -0.63 -15.31 -5.92
C GLN A 184 -0.48 -13.79 -5.79
N ALA A 185 -1.56 -13.06 -5.50
CA ALA A 185 -1.49 -11.61 -5.27
C ALA A 185 -0.60 -11.26 -4.06
N VAL A 186 -0.68 -12.04 -2.99
CA VAL A 186 0.18 -11.90 -1.79
C VAL A 186 1.65 -12.18 -2.11
N LYS A 187 1.94 -13.18 -2.97
CA LYS A 187 3.32 -13.49 -3.41
C LYS A 187 3.92 -12.42 -4.32
N GLU A 188 3.11 -11.76 -5.14
CA GLU A 188 3.54 -10.69 -6.05
C GLU A 188 3.77 -9.35 -5.37
N THR A 189 3.51 -9.24 -4.06
CA THR A 189 3.53 -7.97 -3.33
C THR A 189 4.43 -8.01 -2.10
N LYS A 190 4.80 -6.82 -1.62
CA LYS A 190 5.64 -6.62 -0.43
C LYS A 190 5.10 -5.47 0.42
N GLY A 191 5.53 -5.44 1.67
CA GLY A 191 5.23 -4.40 2.64
C GLY A 191 3.75 -4.09 2.79
N LEU A 192 3.39 -2.82 2.71
CA LEU A 192 2.01 -2.35 2.96
C LEU A 192 1.00 -2.97 2.01
N GLN A 193 1.36 -3.12 0.73
CA GLN A 193 0.47 -3.75 -0.25
C GLN A 193 0.22 -5.22 0.11
N LYS A 194 1.28 -5.97 0.47
CA LYS A 194 1.13 -7.36 0.90
C LYS A 194 0.25 -7.48 2.13
N TYR A 195 0.47 -6.61 3.13
CA TYR A 195 -0.33 -6.55 4.35
C TYR A 195 -1.81 -6.31 4.04
N ALA A 196 -2.13 -5.28 3.24
CA ALA A 196 -3.51 -4.95 2.89
C ALA A 196 -4.21 -6.11 2.15
N ILE A 197 -3.53 -6.74 1.19
CA ILE A 197 -4.08 -7.88 0.45
C ILE A 197 -4.29 -9.08 1.37
N TYR A 198 -3.30 -9.42 2.20
CA TYR A 198 -3.41 -10.53 3.14
C TYR A 198 -4.60 -10.34 4.08
N LYS A 199 -4.73 -9.15 4.67
CA LYS A 199 -5.83 -8.84 5.59
C LYS A 199 -7.20 -8.87 4.90
N ASN A 200 -7.29 -8.40 3.66
CA ASN A 200 -8.53 -8.48 2.88
C ASN A 200 -9.00 -9.93 2.66
N PHE A 201 -8.06 -10.85 2.41
CA PHE A 201 -8.35 -12.26 2.12
C PHE A 201 -8.08 -13.20 3.30
N GLU A 202 -7.89 -12.68 4.52
CA GLU A 202 -7.45 -13.45 5.70
C GLU A 202 -8.35 -14.67 5.95
N LYS A 203 -9.68 -14.49 5.80
CA LYS A 203 -10.69 -15.55 5.98
C LYS A 203 -10.50 -16.76 5.06
N ILE A 204 -10.03 -16.55 3.82
CA ILE A 204 -9.85 -17.63 2.84
C ILE A 204 -8.41 -18.13 2.75
N LEU A 205 -7.44 -17.30 3.13
CA LEU A 205 -6.03 -17.67 3.15
C LEU A 205 -5.70 -18.57 4.34
N GLY A 206 -6.35 -18.35 5.49
CA GLY A 206 -5.95 -18.97 6.76
C GLY A 206 -4.50 -18.66 7.14
N ASP A 207 -3.92 -19.43 8.06
CA ASP A 207 -2.53 -19.22 8.53
C ASP A 207 -1.44 -19.59 7.50
N GLN A 208 -1.81 -20.02 6.30
CA GLN A 208 -0.89 -20.62 5.31
C GLN A 208 0.03 -19.61 4.59
N THR A 209 0.02 -18.33 4.95
CA THR A 209 0.81 -17.27 4.27
C THR A 209 1.67 -16.40 5.19
N MET A 210 1.88 -16.83 6.45
CA MET A 210 2.84 -16.18 7.37
C MET A 210 4.30 -16.35 6.92
#